data_AF-A0A846NI91-F1
#
_entry.id   AF-A0A846NI91-F1
#
_cell.length_a   1.000
_cell.length_b   1.000
_cell.length_c   1.000
_cell.angle_alpha   90.00
_cell.angle_beta   90.00
_cell.angle_gamma   90.00
#
_symmetry.space_group_name_H-M   'P 1'
#
loop_
_entity.id
_entity.type
_entity.pdbx_description
1 polymer ?
#
loop_
_entity_poly.entity_id
_entity_poly.type
_entity_poly.pdbx_seq_one_letter_code
_entity_poly.pdbx_strand_id
1 'polypeptide(L)'
;MAVVDELLRFISEGSILGLPSSVVMIIPFILGLIVGFLVKRVLKIAVVVGLIIAAVAYLGLFNLSLEGLKDIVTQYGPQAAHYAVILLGMLPLSLGFIIGLIIGFLFG
;
A
#
# COMPACT_ATOMS: atom_id res chain seq x y z
N MET A 1 35.28 -5.05 31.84
CA MET A 1 34.53 -3.81 31.60
C MET A 1 34.68 -3.33 30.15
N ALA A 2 35.91 -3.30 29.59
CA ALA A 2 36.16 -2.91 28.19
C ALA A 2 35.24 -3.56 27.13
N VAL A 3 35.01 -4.87 27.20
CA VAL A 3 34.15 -5.59 26.23
C VAL A 3 32.69 -5.14 26.31
N VAL A 4 32.20 -4.79 27.49
CA VAL A 4 30.82 -4.33 27.68
C VAL A 4 30.66 -2.91 27.14
N ASP A 5 31.65 -2.05 27.36
CA ASP A 5 31.68 -0.69 26.83
C ASP A 5 31.80 -0.67 25.30
N GLU A 6 32.52 -1.64 24.72
CA GLU A 6 32.70 -1.80 23.28
C GLU A 6 31.42 -2.33 22.59
N LEU A 7 30.70 -3.25 23.24
CA LEU A 7 29.38 -3.70 22.80
C LEU A 7 28.32 -2.59 22.92
N LEU A 8 28.34 -1.81 24.01
CA LEU A 8 27.47 -0.65 24.18
C LEU A 8 27.77 0.43 23.15
N ARG A 9 29.06 0.65 22.82
CA ARG A 9 29.46 1.54 21.73
C ARG A 9 28.96 1.07 20.38
N PHE A 10 29.15 -0.19 20.03
CA PHE A 10 28.68 -0.75 18.76
C PHE A 10 27.15 -0.66 18.60
N ILE A 11 26.40 -0.84 19.69
CA ILE A 11 24.94 -0.68 19.71
C ILE A 11 24.54 0.81 19.66
N SER A 12 25.26 1.70 20.36
CA SER A 12 25.01 3.14 20.35
C SER A 12 25.44 3.83 19.04
N GLU A 13 26.44 3.27 18.38
CA GLU A 13 26.93 3.63 17.04
C GLU A 13 26.15 2.87 15.96
N GLY A 14 24.98 2.30 16.31
CA GLY A 14 23.97 1.67 15.46
C GLY A 14 23.44 2.65 14.40
N SER A 15 24.36 3.03 13.52
CA SER A 15 24.24 3.95 12.43
C SER A 15 24.25 3.10 11.18
N ILE A 16 23.13 3.10 10.48
CA ILE A 16 23.09 2.53 9.14
C ILE A 16 23.65 3.66 8.26
N LEU A 17 24.87 3.49 7.75
CA LEU A 17 25.59 4.50 6.96
C LEU A 17 25.93 5.82 7.70
N GLY A 18 26.16 5.78 9.02
CA GLY A 18 26.50 7.00 9.79
C GLY A 18 25.31 7.88 10.17
N LEU A 19 24.08 7.45 9.88
CA LEU A 19 22.85 8.13 10.29
C LEU A 19 22.08 7.32 11.35
N PRO A 20 21.40 8.00 12.30
CA PRO A 20 20.52 7.32 13.25
C PRO A 20 19.47 6.47 12.51
N SER A 21 19.25 5.23 12.95
CA SER A 21 18.31 4.28 12.35
C SER A 21 16.87 4.83 12.21
N SER A 22 16.47 5.74 13.10
CA SER A 22 15.20 6.47 13.03
C SER A 22 15.06 7.36 11.79
N VAL A 23 16.15 8.00 11.36
CA VAL A 23 16.18 8.86 10.16
C VAL A 23 16.06 8.02 8.89
N VAL A 24 16.66 6.84 8.87
CA VAL A 24 16.57 5.92 7.72
C VAL A 24 15.16 5.32 7.59
N MET A 25 14.41 5.18 8.69
CA MET A 25 13.05 4.65 8.69
C MET A 25 11.98 5.69 8.30
N ILE A 26 12.27 6.99 8.36
CA ILE A 26 11.25 8.03 8.11
C ILE A 26 10.84 8.11 6.63
N ILE A 27 11.78 7.86 5.72
CA ILE A 27 11.52 7.89 4.27
C ILE A 27 10.47 6.85 3.88
N PRO A 28 10.64 5.55 4.19
CA PRO A 28 9.62 4.56 3.85
C PRO A 28 8.33 4.79 4.64
N PHE A 29 8.38 5.35 5.86
CA PHE A 29 7.17 5.73 6.60
C PHE A 29 6.34 6.80 5.89
N ILE A 30 6.96 7.87 5.40
CA ILE A 30 6.26 8.94 4.65
C ILE A 30 5.68 8.37 3.35
N LEU A 31 6.43 7.53 2.63
CA LEU A 31 5.92 6.85 1.44
C LEU A 31 4.71 5.98 1.78
N GLY A 32 4.75 5.25 2.88
CA GLY A 32 3.62 4.49 3.41
C GLY A 32 2.40 5.36 3.62
N LEU A 33 2.55 6.49 4.33
CA LEU A 33 1.45 7.43 4.59
C LEU A 33 0.79 7.92 3.29
N ILE A 34 1.60 8.32 2.30
CA ILE A 34 1.10 8.81 1.01
C ILE A 34 0.35 7.70 0.28
N VAL A 35 0.95 6.51 0.15
CA VAL A 35 0.30 5.37 -0.52
C VAL A 35 -1.00 5.00 0.19
N GLY A 36 -1.00 4.88 1.52
CA GLY A 36 -2.20 4.58 2.31
C GLY A 36 -3.33 5.59 2.09
N PHE A 37 -3.00 6.87 2.07
CA PHE A 37 -3.96 7.95 1.78
C PHE A 37 -4.57 7.80 0.39
N LEU A 38 -3.75 7.58 -0.64
CA LEU A 38 -4.23 7.39 -2.01
C LEU A 38 -5.15 6.16 -2.11
N VAL A 39 -4.75 5.04 -1.51
CA VAL A 39 -5.53 3.79 -1.51
C VAL A 39 -6.92 4.02 -0.90
N LYS A 40 -7.03 4.73 0.23
CA LYS A 40 -8.34 5.05 0.82
C LYS A 40 -9.21 5.90 -0.11
N ARG A 41 -8.63 6.90 -0.76
CA ARG A 41 -9.36 7.77 -1.68
C ARG A 41 -9.90 6.98 -2.88
N VAL A 42 -9.09 6.11 -3.47
CA VAL A 42 -9.51 5.23 -4.56
C VAL A 42 -10.59 4.27 -4.09
N LEU A 43 -10.46 3.69 -2.90
CA LEU A 43 -11.45 2.77 -2.35
C LEU A 43 -12.81 3.45 -2.13
N LYS A 44 -12.85 4.68 -1.60
CA LYS A 44 -14.09 5.46 -1.46
C LYS A 44 -14.80 5.64 -2.81
N ILE A 45 -14.05 5.97 -3.86
CA ILE A 45 -14.60 6.13 -5.21
C ILE A 45 -15.12 4.79 -5.75
N ALA A 46 -14.34 3.72 -5.59
CA ALA A 46 -14.73 2.38 -6.03
C ALA A 46 -16.03 1.90 -5.38
N VAL A 47 -16.22 2.17 -4.08
CA VAL A 47 -17.46 1.84 -3.37
C VAL A 47 -18.66 2.61 -3.93
N VAL A 48 -18.51 3.92 -4.17
CA VAL A 48 -19.58 4.75 -4.75
C VAL A 48 -19.96 4.26 -6.15
N VAL A 49 -18.97 4.01 -7.01
CA VAL A 49 -19.20 3.50 -8.37
C VAL A 49 -19.85 2.11 -8.32
N GLY A 50 -19.38 1.23 -7.43
CA GLY A 50 -19.97 -0.08 -7.23
C GLY A 50 -21.43 -0.03 -6.81
N LEU A 51 -21.78 0.90 -5.91
CA LEU A 51 -23.18 1.15 -5.51
C LEU A 51 -24.05 1.64 -6.68
N ILE A 52 -23.53 2.56 -7.49
CA ILE A 52 -24.26 3.04 -8.68
C ILE A 52 -24.51 1.88 -9.65
N ILE A 53 -23.48 1.08 -9.95
CA ILE A 53 -23.61 -0.08 -10.85
C ILE A 53 -24.65 -1.07 -10.30
N ALA A 54 -24.62 -1.35 -9.00
CA ALA A 54 -25.59 -2.24 -8.37
C ALA A 54 -27.03 -1.69 -8.47
N ALA A 55 -27.23 -0.39 -8.27
CA ALA A 55 -28.53 0.25 -8.40
C ALA A 55 -29.07 0.22 -9.83
N VAL A 56 -28.23 0.52 -10.82
CA VAL A 56 -28.61 0.51 -12.25
C VAL A 56 -28.91 -0.92 -12.71
N ALA A 57 -28.14 -1.91 -12.23
CA ALA A 57 -28.40 -3.32 -12.50
C ALA A 57 -29.72 -3.79 -11.89
N TYR A 58 -30.04 -3.37 -10.67
CA TYR A 58 -31.32 -3.68 -10.02
C TYR A 58 -32.53 -3.13 -10.80
N LEU A 59 -32.39 -1.94 -11.38
CA LEU A 59 -33.44 -1.31 -12.22
C LEU A 59 -33.57 -1.95 -13.61
N GLY A 60 -32.75 -2.94 -13.95
CA GLY A 60 -32.79 -3.63 -15.25
C GLY A 60 -32.27 -2.79 -16.42
N LEU A 61 -31.71 -1.60 -16.15
CA LEU A 61 -31.10 -0.73 -17.16
C LEU A 61 -29.74 -1.25 -17.63
N PHE A 62 -29.12 -2.14 -16.86
CA PHE A 62 -27.85 -2.78 -17.18
C PHE A 62 -27.93 -4.27 -16.86
N ASN A 63 -27.82 -5.12 -17.87
CA ASN A 63 -27.74 -6.57 -17.66
C ASN A 63 -26.29 -6.94 -17.34
N LEU A 64 -25.96 -7.04 -16.05
CA LEU A 64 -24.67 -7.57 -15.60
C LEU A 64 -24.61 -9.07 -15.93
N SER A 65 -24.30 -9.41 -17.17
CA SER A 65 -24.06 -10.80 -17.54
C SER A 65 -22.73 -11.24 -16.92
N LEU A 66 -22.76 -12.38 -16.24
CA LEU A 66 -21.55 -12.99 -15.67
C LEU A 66 -20.47 -13.23 -16.75
N GLU A 67 -20.90 -13.44 -17.98
CA GLU A 67 -20.04 -13.59 -19.16
C GLU A 67 -19.33 -12.28 -19.53
N GLY A 68 -20.03 -11.14 -19.53
CA GLY A 68 -19.41 -9.83 -19.77
C GLY A 68 -18.43 -9.42 -18.67
N LEU A 69 -18.73 -9.72 -17.40
CA LEU A 69 -17.75 -9.53 -16.31
C LEU A 69 -16.53 -10.43 -16.49
N LYS A 70 -16.73 -11.68 -16.88
CA LYS A 70 -15.65 -12.64 -17.11
C LYS A 70 -14.73 -12.16 -18.23
N ASP A 71 -15.28 -11.64 -19.33
CA ASP A 71 -14.51 -11.10 -20.45
C ASP A 71 -13.69 -9.86 -20.06
N ILE A 72 -14.27 -8.96 -19.27
CA ILE A 72 -13.54 -7.79 -18.75
C ILE A 72 -12.40 -8.24 -17.83
N VAL A 73 -12.65 -9.22 -16.95
CA VAL A 73 -11.63 -9.75 -16.03
C VAL A 73 -10.54 -10.50 -16.80
N THR A 74 -10.85 -11.26 -17.83
CA THR A 74 -9.83 -11.97 -18.63
C THR A 74 -9.00 -11.00 -19.47
N GLN A 75 -9.59 -9.92 -19.97
CA GLN A 75 -8.90 -8.92 -20.77
C GLN A 75 -7.98 -8.01 -19.92
N TYR A 76 -8.49 -7.49 -18.80
CA TYR A 76 -7.78 -6.48 -18.00
C TYR A 76 -7.16 -7.03 -16.71
N GLY A 77 -7.66 -8.16 -16.20
CA GLY A 77 -7.18 -8.78 -14.95
C GLY A 77 -5.70 -9.14 -14.97
N PRO A 78 -5.16 -9.80 -16.02
CA PRO A 78 -3.74 -10.12 -16.08
C PRO A 78 -2.85 -8.87 -16.07
N GLN A 79 -3.26 -7.82 -16.79
CA GLN A 79 -2.52 -6.55 -16.84
C GLN A 79 -2.55 -5.84 -15.48
N ALA A 80 -3.73 -5.75 -14.86
CA ALA A 80 -3.88 -5.17 -13.53
C ALA A 80 -3.04 -5.91 -12.48
N ALA A 81 -3.05 -7.25 -12.52
CA ALA A 81 -2.22 -8.07 -11.64
C ALA A 81 -0.72 -7.84 -11.88
N HIS A 82 -0.29 -7.76 -13.15
CA HIS A 82 1.10 -7.49 -13.50
C HIS A 82 1.58 -6.13 -12.94
N TYR A 83 0.80 -5.06 -13.16
CA TYR A 83 1.12 -3.75 -12.61
C TYR A 83 1.09 -3.75 -11.07
N ALA A 84 0.15 -4.45 -10.45
CA ALA A 84 0.10 -4.58 -9.00
C ALA A 84 1.35 -5.25 -8.44
N VAL A 85 1.85 -6.31 -9.09
CA VAL A 85 3.09 -7.00 -8.67
C VAL A 85 4.31 -6.11 -8.84
N ILE A 86 4.42 -5.36 -9.95
CA ILE A 86 5.53 -4.40 -10.14
C ILE A 86 5.49 -3.33 -9.05
N LEU A 87 4.33 -2.72 -8.82
CA LEU A 87 4.18 -1.70 -7.79
C LEU A 87 4.53 -2.27 -6.41
N LEU A 88 4.02 -3.44 -6.04
CA LEU A 88 4.35 -4.10 -4.78
C LEU A 88 5.84 -4.41 -4.66
N GLY A 89 6.49 -4.85 -5.74
CA GLY A 89 7.92 -5.13 -5.76
C GLY A 89 8.80 -3.88 -5.63
N MET A 90 8.29 -2.70 -6.01
CA MET A 90 8.97 -1.43 -5.84
C MET A 90 8.78 -0.80 -4.45
N LEU A 91 7.80 -1.27 -3.67
CA LEU A 91 7.49 -0.67 -2.37
C LEU A 91 8.54 -1.08 -1.33
N PRO A 92 8.97 -0.13 -0.47
CA PRO A 92 9.89 -0.46 0.60
C PRO A 92 9.17 -1.31 1.66
N LEU A 93 9.45 -2.63 1.70
CA LEU A 93 8.83 -3.59 2.64
C LEU A 93 9.33 -3.44 4.10
N SER A 94 9.69 -2.23 4.50
CA SER A 94 10.13 -1.93 5.87
C SER A 94 8.93 -1.78 6.83
N LEU A 95 9.17 -2.00 8.12
CA LEU A 95 8.17 -1.76 9.17
C LEU A 95 7.64 -0.32 9.15
N GLY A 96 8.51 0.66 8.85
CA GLY A 96 8.12 2.06 8.73
C GLY A 96 7.06 2.27 7.64
N PHE A 97 7.23 1.65 6.47
CA PHE A 97 6.24 1.71 5.39
C PHE A 97 4.91 1.09 5.79
N ILE A 98 4.91 -0.08 6.42
CA ILE A 98 3.67 -0.76 6.82
C ILE A 98 2.89 0.09 7.83
N ILE A 99 3.57 0.61 8.85
CA ILE A 99 2.96 1.48 9.86
C ILE A 99 2.43 2.76 9.20
N GLY A 100 3.23 3.39 8.34
CA GLY A 100 2.83 4.56 7.58
C GLY A 100 1.61 4.28 6.70
N LEU A 101 1.57 3.15 6.01
CA LEU A 101 0.46 2.74 5.14
C LEU A 101 -0.82 2.56 5.94
N ILE A 102 -0.77 1.86 7.07
CA ILE A 102 -1.91 1.67 7.95
C ILE A 102 -2.44 3.03 8.42
N ILE A 103 -1.57 3.90 8.95
CA ILE A 103 -1.97 5.23 9.44
C ILE A 103 -2.54 6.09 8.30
N GLY A 104 -1.87 6.12 7.15
CA GLY A 104 -2.30 6.88 5.97
C GLY A 104 -3.65 6.40 5.46
N PHE A 105 -3.89 5.09 5.48
CA PHE A 105 -5.19 4.52 5.16
C PHE A 105 -6.24 4.84 6.23
N LEU A 106 -5.94 4.77 7.52
CA LEU A 106 -6.92 5.10 8.56
C LEU A 106 -7.33 6.58 8.54
N PHE A 107 -6.39 7.49 8.33
CA PHE A 107 -6.63 8.94 8.43
C PHE A 107 -6.87 9.66 7.09
N GLY A 108 -6.70 8.99 5.94
CA GLY A 108 -6.94 9.57 4.60
C GLY A 108 -8.37 9.59 4.07
#